data_AF-A0AAV2KDC9-F1
#
_entry.id   AF-A0AAV2KDC9-F1
#
_cell.length_a   1.000
_cell.length_b   1.000
_cell.length_c   1.000
_cell.angle_alpha   90.00
_cell.angle_beta   90.00
_cell.angle_gamma   90.00
#
_symmetry.space_group_name_H-M   'P 1'
#
loop_
_entity.id
_entity.type
_entity.pdbx_description
1 polymer ?
#
loop_
_entity_poly.entity_id
_entity_poly.type
_entity_poly.pdbx_seq_one_letter_code
_entity_poly.pdbx_strand_id
1 'polypeptide(L)'
;MEPVLLGAVTILALLEQAYFSLQVIYARRKYSVSPPNTTGSPEFNRVYRAQANCSEYFPLFITAMWIAGMFFNEGLSCVGGVLYLFGRLQYFWGYSTSPQGRLAPLYFCAKILWALIGCSALGILLSFSKLYLDTDLLLITADALGFTPGNTQ
;
A
#
# COMPACT_ATOMS: atom_id res chain seq x y z
N MET A 1 14.80 -3.31 -16.11
CA MET A 1 13.40 -3.64 -16.46
C MET A 1 12.60 -2.37 -16.31
N GLU A 2 11.75 -2.03 -17.27
CA GLU A 2 10.82 -0.92 -17.07
C GLU A 2 9.81 -1.31 -15.98
N PRO A 3 9.42 -0.39 -15.07
CA PRO A 3 8.57 -0.69 -13.91
C PRO A 3 7.09 -0.88 -14.29
N VAL A 4 6.82 -1.72 -15.29
CA VAL A 4 5.48 -1.93 -15.87
C VAL A 4 4.53 -2.52 -14.83
N LEU A 5 5.00 -3.44 -13.97
CA LEU A 5 4.15 -4.05 -12.95
C LEU A 5 3.77 -3.03 -11.87
N LEU A 6 4.71 -2.19 -11.44
CA LEU A 6 4.41 -1.08 -10.50
C LEU A 6 3.42 -0.09 -11.13
N GLY A 7 3.59 0.21 -12.42
CA GLY A 7 2.64 1.03 -13.18
C GLY A 7 1.23 0.40 -13.20
N ALA A 8 1.13 -0.90 -13.49
CA ALA A 8 -0.16 -1.60 -13.53
C ALA A 8 -0.87 -1.59 -12.16
N VAL A 9 -0.15 -1.86 -11.07
CA VAL A 9 -0.71 -1.80 -9.71
C VAL A 9 -1.10 -0.37 -9.34
N THR A 10 -0.34 0.64 -9.79
CA THR A 10 -0.68 2.06 -9.59
C THR A 10 -1.99 2.42 -10.31
N ILE A 11 -2.19 1.97 -11.56
CA ILE A 11 -3.46 2.18 -12.28
C ILE A 11 -4.62 1.51 -11.53
N LEU A 12 -4.43 0.28 -11.04
CA LEU A 12 -5.44 -0.40 -10.23
C LEU A 12 -5.79 0.41 -8.96
N ALA A 13 -4.79 0.96 -8.29
CA ALA A 13 -4.97 1.80 -7.12
C ALA A 13 -5.75 3.10 -7.44
N LEU A 14 -5.48 3.73 -8.58
CA LEU A 14 -6.24 4.90 -9.04
C LEU A 14 -7.70 4.55 -9.33
N LEU A 15 -7.96 3.41 -9.97
CA LEU A 15 -9.31 2.94 -10.23
C LEU A 15 -10.08 2.66 -8.94
N GLU A 16 -9.42 2.09 -7.92
CA GLU A 16 -10.02 1.88 -6.60
C GLU A 16 -10.41 3.22 -5.93
N GLN A 17 -9.52 4.21 -5.95
CA GLN A 17 -9.80 5.54 -5.38
C GLN A 17 -10.93 6.26 -6.14
N ALA A 18 -10.98 6.12 -7.46
CA ALA A 18 -12.07 6.62 -8.27
C ALA A 18 -13.39 5.93 -7.91
N TYR A 19 -13.38 4.61 -7.72
CA TYR A 19 -14.54 3.85 -7.25
C TYR A 19 -15.03 4.35 -5.88
N PHE A 20 -14.16 4.52 -4.88
CA PHE A 20 -14.57 5.06 -3.56
C PHE A 20 -15.16 6.46 -3.66
N SER A 21 -14.59 7.31 -4.52
CA SER A 21 -15.11 8.66 -4.78
C SER A 21 -16.53 8.62 -5.39
N LEU A 22 -16.77 7.71 -6.35
CA LEU A 22 -18.10 7.48 -6.92
C LEU A 22 -19.09 6.98 -5.85
N GLN A 23 -18.66 6.08 -4.96
CA GLN A 23 -19.51 5.62 -3.85
C GLN A 23 -19.93 6.76 -2.91
N VAL A 24 -19.05 7.72 -2.62
CA VAL A 24 -19.41 8.92 -1.87
C VAL A 24 -20.42 9.77 -2.64
N ILE A 25 -20.25 9.95 -3.95
CA ILE A 25 -21.21 10.70 -4.79
C ILE A 25 -22.59 10.03 -4.75
N TYR A 26 -22.66 8.70 -4.85
CA TYR A 26 -23.91 7.97 -4.73
C TYR A 26 -24.52 8.09 -3.34
N ALA A 27 -23.71 7.99 -2.28
CA ALA A 27 -24.17 8.17 -0.91
C ALA A 27 -24.73 9.58 -0.66
N ARG A 28 -24.12 10.63 -1.22
CA ARG A 28 -24.65 12.00 -1.17
C ARG A 28 -26.06 12.10 -1.75
N ARG A 29 -26.30 11.45 -2.89
CA ARG A 29 -27.63 11.41 -3.52
C ARG A 29 -28.62 10.61 -2.68
N LYS A 30 -28.21 9.43 -2.19
CA LYS A 30 -29.04 8.52 -1.40
C LYS A 30 -29.50 9.13 -0.07
N TYR A 31 -28.62 9.84 0.61
CA TYR A 31 -28.89 10.43 1.92
C TYR A 31 -29.14 11.94 1.87
N SER A 32 -29.33 12.51 0.68
CA SER A 32 -29.60 13.94 0.46
C SER A 32 -28.59 14.90 1.13
N VAL A 33 -27.30 14.55 1.10
CA VAL A 33 -26.22 15.37 1.68
C VAL A 33 -25.54 16.20 0.59
N SER A 34 -26.07 17.41 0.38
CA SER A 34 -25.51 18.37 -0.57
C SER A 34 -24.15 18.93 -0.10
N PRO A 35 -23.18 19.14 -1.00
CA PRO A 35 -22.01 19.96 -0.70
C PRO A 35 -22.42 21.37 -0.22
N PRO A 36 -21.66 22.01 0.70
CA PRO A 36 -20.35 21.62 1.24
C PRO A 36 -20.43 20.64 2.42
N ASN A 37 -21.62 20.16 2.81
CA ASN A 37 -21.78 19.35 4.01
C ASN A 37 -21.02 18.01 3.90
N THR A 38 -20.34 17.67 4.99
CA THR A 38 -19.60 16.41 5.16
C THR A 38 -20.15 15.56 6.30
N THR A 39 -21.25 16.02 6.90
CA THR A 39 -21.99 15.35 7.95
C THR A 39 -23.44 15.13 7.49
N GLY A 40 -23.99 13.97 7.82
CA GLY A 40 -25.35 13.55 7.51
C GLY A 40 -25.75 12.34 8.34
N SER A 41 -26.49 11.40 7.75
CA SER A 41 -26.83 10.13 8.42
C SER A 41 -25.58 9.36 8.85
N PRO A 42 -25.65 8.52 9.91
CA PRO A 42 -24.54 7.66 10.30
C PRO A 42 -23.99 6.82 9.13
N GLU A 43 -24.86 6.34 8.24
CA GLU A 43 -24.51 5.58 7.04
C GLU A 43 -23.67 6.42 6.08
N PHE A 44 -24.13 7.64 5.78
CA PHE A 44 -23.38 8.57 4.94
C PHE A 44 -22.01 8.88 5.54
N ASN A 45 -21.96 9.20 6.84
CA ASN A 45 -20.73 9.53 7.54
C ASN A 45 -19.72 8.38 7.46
N ARG A 46 -20.16 7.12 7.56
CA ARG A 46 -19.29 5.95 7.41
C ARG A 46 -18.69 5.85 6.01
N VAL A 47 -19.49 5.97 4.95
CA VAL A 47 -18.99 5.92 3.56
C VAL A 47 -18.01 7.06 3.30
N TYR A 48 -18.35 8.27 3.72
CA TYR A 48 -17.51 9.45 3.57
C TYR A 48 -16.17 9.29 4.31
N ARG A 49 -16.19 8.83 5.57
CA ARG A 49 -14.97 8.59 6.36
C ARG A 49 -14.14 7.43 5.81
N ALA A 50 -14.75 6.40 5.26
CA ALA A 50 -14.05 5.29 4.62
C ALA A 50 -13.25 5.77 3.41
N GLN A 51 -13.86 6.56 2.52
CA GLN A 51 -13.18 7.15 1.36
C GLN A 51 -12.06 8.10 1.81
N ALA A 52 -12.35 9.03 2.73
CA ALA A 52 -11.36 9.98 3.22
C ALA A 52 -10.12 9.28 3.81
N ASN A 53 -10.32 8.24 4.62
CA ASN A 53 -9.20 7.46 5.16
C ASN A 53 -8.37 6.77 4.06
N CYS A 54 -9.02 6.22 3.04
CA CYS A 54 -8.28 5.62 1.91
C CYS A 54 -7.48 6.68 1.15
N SER A 55 -8.02 7.90 0.97
CA SER A 55 -7.31 9.02 0.36
C SER A 55 -6.15 9.56 1.19
N GLU A 56 -6.29 9.63 2.52
CA GLU A 56 -5.20 10.03 3.42
C GLU A 56 -4.00 9.07 3.36
N TYR A 57 -4.24 7.77 3.23
CA TYR A 57 -3.19 6.75 3.18
C TYR A 57 -2.63 6.46 1.79
N PHE A 58 -3.32 6.86 0.73
CA PHE A 58 -2.92 6.58 -0.65
C PHE A 58 -1.51 7.08 -0.99
N PRO A 59 -1.09 8.32 -0.63
CA PRO A 59 0.27 8.78 -0.88
C PRO A 59 1.34 7.95 -0.15
N LEU A 60 1.05 7.52 1.08
CA LEU A 60 1.97 6.67 1.87
C LEU A 60 2.15 5.31 1.19
N PHE A 61 1.05 4.71 0.76
CA PHE A 61 1.03 3.43 0.05
C PHE A 61 1.81 3.49 -1.26
N ILE A 62 1.49 4.45 -2.14
CA ILE A 62 2.16 4.57 -3.44
C ILE A 62 3.65 4.81 -3.25
N THR A 63 4.04 5.69 -2.33
CA THR A 63 5.46 5.99 -2.05
C THR A 63 6.20 4.73 -1.59
N ALA A 64 5.67 4.01 -0.60
CA ALA A 64 6.30 2.80 -0.09
C ALA A 64 6.36 1.68 -1.14
N MET A 65 5.31 1.49 -1.94
CA MET A 65 5.30 0.49 -3.00
C MET A 65 6.36 0.79 -4.07
N TRP A 66 6.48 2.05 -4.51
CA TRP A 66 7.46 2.43 -5.51
C TRP A 66 8.90 2.30 -4.99
N ILE A 67 9.19 2.75 -3.77
CA ILE A 67 10.54 2.60 -3.19
C ILE A 67 10.89 1.12 -3.00
N ALA A 68 9.99 0.32 -2.44
CA ALA A 68 10.21 -1.12 -2.31
C ALA A 68 10.40 -1.80 -3.68
N GLY A 69 9.65 -1.39 -4.69
CA GLY A 69 9.74 -1.98 -6.03
C GLY A 69 11.05 -1.65 -6.74
N MET A 70 11.51 -0.41 -6.61
CA MET A 70 12.73 0.07 -7.28
C MET A 70 14.02 -0.37 -6.57
N PHE A 71 14.02 -0.40 -5.23
CA PHE A 71 15.25 -0.58 -4.45
C PHE A 71 15.35 -1.94 -3.74
N PHE A 72 14.27 -2.71 -3.65
CA PHE A 72 14.27 -4.02 -2.99
C PHE A 72 13.89 -5.15 -3.95
N ASN A 73 12.62 -5.22 -4.35
CA ASN A 73 12.15 -6.23 -5.28
C ASN A 73 10.81 -5.82 -5.91
N GLU A 74 10.78 -5.68 -7.23
CA GLU A 74 9.58 -5.29 -7.98
C GLU A 74 8.41 -6.26 -7.76
N GLY A 75 8.66 -7.57 -7.85
CA GLY A 75 7.64 -8.61 -7.75
C GLY A 75 6.97 -8.66 -6.37
N LEU A 76 7.77 -8.68 -5.30
CA LEU A 76 7.27 -8.66 -3.92
C LEU A 76 6.51 -7.36 -3.62
N SER A 77 6.99 -6.22 -4.12
CA SER A 77 6.30 -4.95 -3.97
C SER A 77 4.93 -4.98 -4.66
N CYS A 78 4.85 -5.52 -5.87
CA CYS A 78 3.59 -5.64 -6.61
C CYS A 78 2.60 -6.58 -5.91
N VAL A 79 3.05 -7.73 -5.40
CA VAL A 79 2.22 -8.65 -4.60
C VAL A 79 1.70 -7.93 -3.35
N GLY A 80 2.57 -7.22 -2.62
CA GLY A 80 2.18 -6.39 -1.49
C GLY A 80 1.16 -5.32 -1.88
N GLY A 81 1.34 -4.68 -3.04
CA GLY A 81 0.42 -3.68 -3.57
C GLY A 81 -0.97 -4.24 -3.85
N VAL A 82 -1.08 -5.35 -4.56
CA VAL A 82 -2.37 -6.01 -4.84
C VAL A 82 -3.07 -6.44 -3.55
N LEU A 83 -2.32 -7.01 -2.59
CA LEU A 83 -2.88 -7.38 -1.28
C LEU A 83 -3.38 -6.15 -0.51
N TYR A 84 -2.62 -5.05 -0.51
CA TYR A 84 -3.03 -3.81 0.12
C TYR A 84 -4.34 -3.27 -0.46
N LEU A 85 -4.46 -3.22 -1.79
CA LEU A 85 -5.67 -2.76 -2.48
C LEU A 85 -6.86 -3.69 -2.16
N PHE A 86 -6.68 -5.01 -2.21
CA PHE A 86 -7.73 -5.93 -1.79
C PHE A 86 -8.21 -5.67 -0.35
N GLY A 87 -7.28 -5.44 0.58
CA GLY A 87 -7.61 -5.06 1.94
C GLY A 87 -8.36 -3.73 2.05
N ARG A 88 -8.02 -2.74 1.20
CA ARG A 88 -8.67 -1.43 1.17
C ARG A 88 -10.10 -1.52 0.64
N LEU A 89 -10.36 -2.35 -0.37
CA LEU A 89 -11.71 -2.64 -0.82
C LEU A 89 -12.57 -3.26 0.29
N GLN A 90 -12.02 -4.26 1.00
CA GLN A 90 -12.69 -4.88 2.15
C GLN A 90 -12.91 -3.89 3.30
N TYR A 91 -11.93 -3.03 3.58
CA TYR A 91 -12.04 -1.96 4.57
C TYR A 91 -13.20 -1.02 4.23
N PHE A 92 -13.27 -0.57 2.98
CA PHE A 92 -14.29 0.36 2.53
C PHE A 92 -15.70 -0.23 2.67
N TRP A 93 -15.91 -1.45 2.16
CA TRP A 93 -17.20 -2.13 2.27
C TRP A 93 -17.56 -2.46 3.73
N GLY A 94 -16.61 -2.97 4.50
CA GLY A 94 -16.78 -3.26 5.92
C GLY A 94 -17.20 -2.02 6.70
N TYR A 95 -16.50 -0.90 6.48
CA TYR A 95 -16.80 0.35 7.18
C TYR A 95 -18.14 0.95 6.74
N SER A 96 -18.47 0.89 5.45
CA SER A 96 -19.76 1.37 4.95
C SER A 96 -20.95 0.69 5.64
N THR A 97 -20.79 -0.60 5.96
CA THR A 97 -21.80 -1.42 6.64
C THR A 97 -21.83 -1.13 8.14
N SER A 98 -20.70 -1.24 8.83
CA SER A 98 -20.60 -1.00 10.28
C SER A 98 -19.25 -0.43 10.71
N PRO A 99 -19.18 0.33 11.81
CA PRO A 99 -17.90 0.84 12.33
C PRO A 99 -16.90 -0.28 12.68
N GLN A 100 -17.39 -1.44 13.13
CA GLN A 100 -16.57 -2.58 13.53
C GLN A 100 -16.04 -3.37 12.32
N GLY A 101 -16.83 -3.44 11.23
CA GLY A 101 -16.46 -4.17 10.00
C GLY A 101 -15.18 -3.66 9.34
N ARG A 102 -14.75 -2.44 9.69
CA ARG A 102 -13.51 -1.85 9.18
C ARG A 102 -12.23 -2.42 9.82
N LEU A 103 -12.30 -2.98 11.03
CA LEU A 103 -11.11 -3.21 11.86
C LEU A 103 -10.20 -4.30 11.31
N ALA A 104 -10.74 -5.49 11.00
CA ALA A 104 -9.91 -6.59 10.50
C ALA A 104 -9.22 -6.25 9.16
N PRO A 105 -9.92 -5.70 8.14
CA PRO A 105 -9.27 -5.23 6.92
C PRO A 105 -8.26 -4.10 7.16
N LEU A 106 -8.54 -3.18 8.10
CA LEU A 106 -7.61 -2.11 8.45
C LEU A 106 -6.28 -2.66 8.99
N TYR A 107 -6.32 -3.62 9.91
CA TYR A 107 -5.12 -4.24 10.46
C TYR A 107 -4.35 -5.02 9.40
N PHE A 108 -5.05 -5.68 8.48
CA PHE A 108 -4.42 -6.33 7.34
C PHE A 108 -3.68 -5.32 6.45
N CYS A 109 -4.34 -4.24 6.03
CA CYS A 109 -3.71 -3.15 5.25
C CYS A 109 -2.51 -2.55 5.98
N ALA A 110 -2.61 -2.34 7.30
CA ALA A 110 -1.53 -1.79 8.10
C ALA A 110 -0.29 -2.70 8.11
N LYS A 111 -0.46 -4.02 8.26
CA LYS A 111 0.64 -4.99 8.21
C LYS A 111 1.36 -4.95 6.86
N ILE A 112 0.59 -4.94 5.77
CA ILE A 112 1.15 -4.90 4.41
C ILE A 112 1.89 -3.57 4.17
N LEU A 113 1.32 -2.44 4.59
CA LEU A 113 1.97 -1.13 4.46
C LEU A 113 3.28 -1.07 5.25
N TRP A 114 3.29 -1.55 6.49
CA TRP A 114 4.52 -1.61 7.29
C TRP A 114 5.57 -2.55 6.69
N ALA A 115 5.15 -3.66 6.09
CA ALA A 115 6.07 -4.53 5.34
C ALA A 115 6.69 -3.82 4.13
N LEU A 116 5.88 -3.08 3.34
CA LEU A 116 6.38 -2.28 2.22
C LEU A 116 7.36 -1.17 2.68
N ILE A 117 7.07 -0.50 3.80
CA ILE A 117 7.98 0.49 4.41
C ILE A 117 9.29 -0.19 4.84
N GLY A 118 9.22 -1.37 5.47
CA GLY A 118 10.40 -2.15 5.86
C GLY A 118 11.26 -2.55 4.66
N CYS A 119 10.64 -3.09 3.60
CA CYS A 119 11.32 -3.41 2.35
C CYS A 119 11.93 -2.16 1.69
N SER A 120 11.23 -1.03 1.73
CA SER A 120 11.72 0.26 1.22
C SER A 120 12.98 0.71 1.96
N ALA A 121 12.94 0.72 3.29
CA ALA A 121 14.06 1.13 4.12
C ALA A 121 15.26 0.20 3.91
N LEU A 122 15.04 -1.12 3.90
CA LEU A 122 16.09 -2.11 3.66
C LEU A 122 16.71 -1.96 2.26
N GLY A 123 15.88 -1.81 1.22
CA GLY A 123 16.36 -1.62 -0.16
C GLY A 123 17.21 -0.37 -0.31
N ILE A 124 16.80 0.74 0.30
CA ILE A 124 17.57 1.99 0.31
C ILE A 124 18.89 1.81 1.06
N LEU A 125 18.88 1.18 2.24
CA LEU A 125 20.09 0.96 3.03
C LEU A 125 21.11 0.10 2.27
N LEU A 126 20.67 -1.01 1.66
CA LEU A 126 21.54 -1.87 0.85
C LEU A 126 22.11 -1.13 -0.36
N SER A 127 21.27 -0.34 -1.04
CA SER A 127 21.70 0.47 -2.19
C SER A 127 22.69 1.55 -1.79
N PHE A 128 22.45 2.22 -0.66
CA PHE A 128 23.34 3.25 -0.10
C PHE A 128 24.70 2.66 0.26
N SER A 129 24.73 1.53 0.97
CA SER A 129 25.99 0.90 1.37
C SER A 129 26.80 0.44 0.16
N LYS A 130 26.15 -0.11 -0.85
CA LYS A 130 26.82 -0.50 -2.10
C LYS A 130 27.39 0.71 -2.84
N LEU A 131 26.64 1.81 -2.92
CA LEU A 131 27.03 2.98 -3.73
C LEU A 131 28.07 3.87 -3.05
N TYR A 132 27.99 4.03 -1.73
CA TYR A 132 28.79 5.02 -0.99
C TYR A 132 29.86 4.40 -0.10
N LEU A 133 29.71 3.14 0.32
CA LEU A 133 30.67 2.46 1.19
C LEU A 133 31.45 1.36 0.46
N ASP A 134 31.19 1.15 -0.84
CA ASP A 134 31.76 0.07 -1.66
C ASP A 134 31.68 -1.32 -0.98
N THR A 135 30.61 -1.50 -0.18
CA THR A 135 30.44 -2.64 0.71
C THR A 135 29.15 -3.35 0.34
N ASP A 136 29.25 -4.58 -0.18
CA ASP A 136 28.08 -5.41 -0.42
C ASP A 136 27.64 -6.11 0.87
N LEU A 137 26.73 -5.48 1.61
CA LEU A 137 26.23 -6.04 2.88
C LEU A 137 25.58 -7.42 2.70
N LEU A 138 24.95 -7.71 1.56
CA LEU A 138 24.34 -9.03 1.34
C LEU A 138 25.43 -10.09 1.25
N LEU A 139 26.53 -9.81 0.56
CA LEU A 139 27.67 -10.71 0.48
C LEU A 139 28.34 -10.91 1.84
N ILE A 140 28.60 -9.82 2.58
CA ILE A 140 29.26 -9.91 3.89
C ILE A 140 28.41 -10.68 4.90
N THR A 141 27.09 -10.46 4.89
CA THR A 141 26.19 -11.22 5.77
C THR A 141 26.06 -12.68 5.36
N ALA A 142 26.04 -12.97 4.06
CA ALA A 142 26.06 -14.35 3.56
C ALA A 142 27.35 -15.07 3.99
N ASP A 143 28.51 -14.42 3.85
CA ASP A 143 29.81 -14.96 4.27
C ASP A 143 29.86 -15.20 5.79
N ALA A 144 29.42 -14.22 6.58
CA ALA A 144 29.37 -14.33 8.05
C ALA A 144 28.43 -15.44 8.55
N LEU A 145 27.38 -15.74 7.78
CA LEU A 145 26.43 -16.83 8.06
C LEU A 145 26.83 -18.17 7.44
N GLY A 146 27.96 -18.23 6.71
CA GLY A 146 28.48 -19.45 6.10
C GLY A 146 27.76 -19.89 4.82
N PHE A 147 27.06 -18.98 4.13
CA PHE A 147 26.33 -19.23 2.90
C PHE A 147 27.14 -18.95 1.62
N THR A 148 28.47 -18.96 1.68
CA THR A 148 29.31 -18.78 0.47
C THR A 148 28.93 -19.82 -0.59
N PRO A 149 28.61 -19.41 -1.84
CA PRO A 149 28.58 -20.34 -2.94
C PRO A 149 30.01 -20.85 -3.09
N GLY A 150 30.22 -22.14 -2.80
CA GLY A 150 31.53 -22.73 -2.96
C GLY A 150 32.04 -22.47 -4.37
N ASN A 151 33.24 -21.90 -4.48
CA ASN A 151 34.00 -21.86 -5.72
C ASN A 151 34.18 -23.31 -6.21
N THR A 152 33.30 -23.78 -7.09
CA THR A 152 33.62 -24.91 -7.97
C THR A 152 34.73 -24.44 -8.90
N GLN A 153 35.95 -24.88 -8.58
CA GLN A 153 37.06 -24.95 -9.54
C GLN A 153 36.66 -25.78 -10.75
#